data_AF-A0A925YQN6-F1
#
_entry.id   AF-A0A925YQN6-F1
#
_cell.length_a   1.000
_cell.length_b   1.000
_cell.length_c   1.000
_cell.angle_alpha   90.00
_cell.angle_beta   90.00
_cell.angle_gamma   90.00
#
_symmetry.space_group_name_H-M   'P 1'
#
loop_
_entity.id
_entity.type
_entity.pdbx_description
1 polymer ?
#
loop_
_entity_poly.entity_id
_entity_poly.type
_entity_poly.pdbx_seq_one_letter_code
_entity_poly.pdbx_strand_id
1 'polypeptide(L)' 'KDIVFIANEVTDLSRRALIRGSIDAIINQDAGHEVRSAVRVLMANADKMPLIESQERIRIDIFMRDNLP' A
#
# COMPACT_ATOMS: atom_id res chain seq x y z
N LYS A 1 -9.87 -23.78 -15.93
CA LYS A 1 -8.87 -22.68 -15.97
C LYS A 1 -8.46 -22.42 -14.54
N ASP A 2 -7.17 -22.42 -14.25
CA ASP A 2 -6.68 -21.96 -12.95
C ASP A 2 -6.86 -20.44 -12.86
N ILE A 3 -7.34 -19.97 -11.71
CA ILE A 3 -7.59 -18.56 -11.43
C ILE A 3 -6.38 -18.03 -10.66
N VAL A 4 -5.81 -16.93 -11.11
CA VAL A 4 -4.80 -16.17 -10.36
C VAL A 4 -5.52 -15.05 -9.60
N PHE A 5 -5.41 -15.05 -8.27
CA PHE A 5 -6.03 -14.05 -7.41
C PHE A 5 -4.98 -13.07 -6.88
N ILE A 6 -5.06 -11.83 -7.38
CA ILE A 6 -4.31 -10.68 -6.90
C ILE A 6 -5.21 -9.82 -6.01
N ALA A 7 -4.77 -9.56 -4.78
CA ALA A 7 -5.51 -8.72 -3.83
C ALA A 7 -4.83 -7.36 -3.60
N ASN A 8 -5.55 -6.44 -2.95
CA ASN A 8 -5.05 -5.13 -2.54
C ASN A 8 -4.86 -5.05 -1.03
N GLU A 9 -3.83 -4.33 -0.62
CA GLU A 9 -3.40 -4.03 0.74
C GLU A 9 -3.03 -5.24 1.60
N VAL A 10 -2.00 -5.06 2.44
CA VAL A 10 -1.62 -6.06 3.44
C VAL A 10 -2.43 -5.85 4.71
N THR A 11 -3.50 -6.63 4.83
CA THR A 11 -4.28 -6.80 6.06
C THR A 11 -3.94 -8.14 6.70
N ASP A 12 -4.33 -8.34 7.96
CA ASP A 12 -4.18 -9.65 8.61
C ASP A 12 -4.88 -10.77 7.84
N LEU A 13 -6.00 -10.46 7.18
CA LEU A 13 -6.74 -11.41 6.38
C LEU A 13 -6.02 -11.75 5.07
N SER A 14 -5.62 -10.74 4.30
CA SER A 14 -4.95 -10.96 3.01
C SER A 14 -3.58 -11.61 3.21
N ARG A 15 -2.83 -11.25 4.26
CA ARG A 15 -1.58 -11.90 4.64
C ARG A 15 -1.78 -13.41 4.88
N ARG A 16 -2.76 -13.78 5.72
CA ARG A 16 -3.06 -15.20 5.99
C ARG A 16 -3.48 -15.95 4.73
N ALA A 17 -4.26 -15.31 3.86
CA ALA A 17 -4.71 -15.92 2.61
C ALA A 17 -3.58 -16.10 1.59
N LEU A 18 -2.61 -15.18 1.53
CA LEU A 18 -1.38 -15.30 0.73
C LEU A 18 -0.50 -16.46 1.21
N ILE A 19 -0.30 -16.57 2.53
CA ILE A 19 0.44 -17.69 3.13
C ILE A 19 -0.23 -19.03 2.80
N ARG A 20 -1.56 -19.11 2.92
CA ARG A 20 -2.35 -20.32 2.61
C ARG A 20 -2.46 -20.63 1.12
N GLY A 21 -2.05 -19.72 0.23
CA GLY A 21 -2.16 -19.88 -1.21
C GLY A 21 -3.57 -19.71 -1.77
N SER A 22 -4.47 -19.06 -1.02
CA SER A 22 -5.77 -18.62 -1.54
C SER A 22 -5.67 -17.29 -2.29
N ILE A 23 -4.61 -16.51 -2.02
CA ILE A 23 -4.17 -15.33 -2.77
C ILE A 23 -2.79 -15.64 -3.32
N ASP A 24 -2.50 -15.24 -4.56
CA ASP A 24 -1.23 -15.49 -5.23
C ASP A 24 -0.26 -14.32 -5.08
N ALA A 25 -0.78 -13.09 -5.01
CA ALA A 25 -0.01 -11.88 -4.79
C ALA A 25 -0.86 -10.77 -4.16
N ILE A 26 -0.21 -9.84 -3.45
CA ILE A 26 -0.84 -8.63 -2.92
C ILE A 26 -0.12 -7.39 -3.47
N ILE A 27 -0.89 -6.44 -4.00
CA ILE A 27 -0.44 -5.10 -4.34
C ILE A 27 -0.71 -4.20 -3.13
N ASN A 28 0.28 -3.45 -2.67
CA ASN A 28 0.17 -2.61 -1.48
C ASN A 28 0.63 -1.17 -1.76
N GLN A 29 -0.19 -0.20 -1.36
CA GLN A 29 0.10 1.23 -1.49
C GLN A 29 0.35 1.91 -0.13
N ASP A 30 0.31 1.13 0.96
CA ASP A 30 0.43 1.59 2.36
C ASP A 30 -0.60 2.69 2.66
N ALA A 31 -1.83 2.28 2.98
CA ALA A 31 -2.89 3.18 3.41
C ALA A 31 -2.46 4.16 4.52
N GLY A 32 -1.50 3.78 5.37
CA GLY A 32 -0.92 4.68 6.37
C GLY A 32 -0.12 5.83 5.72
N HIS A 33 0.68 5.54 4.69
CA HIS A 33 1.39 6.58 3.92
C HIS A 33 0.39 7.49 3.19
N GLU A 34 -0.65 6.93 2.57
CA GLU A 34 -1.69 7.72 1.89
C GLU A 34 -2.33 8.76 2.81
N VAL A 35 -2.78 8.34 4.01
CA VAL A 35 -3.39 9.25 4.98
C VAL A 35 -2.40 10.31 5.46
N ARG A 36 -1.14 9.93 5.75
CA ARG A 36 -0.11 10.90 6.15
C ARG A 36 0.20 11.89 5.04
N SER A 37 0.22 11.44 3.78
CA SER A 37 0.42 12.30 2.60
C SER A 37 -0.72 13.31 2.46
N ALA A 38 -1.96 12.84 2.54
CA ALA A 38 -3.13 13.72 2.50
C ALA A 38 -3.09 14.79 3.60
N VAL A 39 -2.75 14.42 4.84
CA VAL A 39 -2.60 15.37 5.95
C VAL A 39 -1.49 16.39 5.69
N ARG A 40 -0.32 15.95 5.22
CA ARG A 40 0.79 16.88 4.91
C ARG A 40 0.43 17.86 3.80
N VAL A 41 -0.22 17.39 2.73
CA VAL A 41 -0.71 18.23 1.63
C VAL A 41 -1.69 19.28 2.14
N LEU A 42 -2.66 18.88 2.98
CA LEU A 42 -3.62 19.80 3.57
C LEU A 42 -2.96 20.84 4.47
N MET A 43 -2.05 20.43 5.34
CA MET A 43 -1.32 21.33 6.24
C MET A 43 -0.43 22.31 5.47
N ALA A 44 0.33 21.84 4.48
CA ALA A 44 1.19 22.71 3.66
C ALA A 44 0.37 23.77 2.91
N ASN A 45 -0.80 23.39 2.41
CA ASN A 45 -1.71 24.33 1.76
C ASN A 45 -2.30 25.36 2.76
N ALA A 46 -2.68 24.92 3.97
CA ALA A 46 -3.19 25.81 5.02
C ALA A 46 -2.12 26.82 5.49
N ASP A 47 -0.89 26.34 5.70
CA ASP A 47 0.22 27.11 6.24
C ASP A 47 1.01 27.87 5.15
N LYS A 48 0.62 27.73 3.88
CA LYS A 48 1.32 28.27 2.69
C LYS A 48 2.79 27.86 2.63
N MET A 49 3.08 26.64 3.05
CA MET A 49 4.42 26.05 3.00
C MET A 49 4.62 25.24 1.72
N PRO A 50 5.87 25.14 1.22
CA PRO A 50 6.17 24.30 0.07
C PRO A 50 6.01 22.82 0.41
N LEU A 51 5.55 22.02 -0.56
CA LEU A 51 5.50 20.56 -0.47
C LEU A 51 6.77 19.93 -1.03
N ILE A 52 7.16 18.80 -0.45
CA ILE A 52 8.22 17.94 -0.99
C ILE A 52 7.55 16.83 -1.79
N GLU A 53 7.33 17.05 -3.08
CA GLU A 53 6.56 16.13 -3.95
C GLU A 53 7.06 14.68 -3.90
N SER A 54 8.37 14.48 -3.76
CA SER A 54 8.95 13.13 -3.68
C SER A 54 8.52 12.35 -2.44
N GLN A 55 8.15 13.02 -1.34
CA GLN A 55 7.63 12.39 -0.12
C GLN A 55 6.16 11.98 -0.26
N GLU A 56 5.42 12.64 -1.15
CA GLU A 56 3.99 12.41 -1.34
C GLU A 56 3.69 11.38 -2.42
N ARG A 57 4.71 10.91 -3.12
CA ARG A 57 4.60 9.80 -4.07
C ARG A 57 4.33 8.50 -3.33
N ILE A 58 3.09 8.01 -3.46
CA ILE A 58 2.67 6.70 -2.99
C ILE A 58 3.32 5.63 -3.88
N ARG A 59 4.08 4.72 -3.28
CA ARG A 59 4.75 3.63 -4.00
C ARG A 59 3.82 2.42 -4.11
N ILE A 60 4.13 1.54 -5.05
CA ILE A 60 3.48 0.23 -5.19
C ILE A 60 4.48 -0.82 -4.74
N ASP A 61 4.13 -1.56 -3.70
CA ASP A 61 4.85 -2.75 -3.26
C ASP A 61 4.10 -4.01 -3.71
N ILE A 62 4.85 -5.04 -4.07
CA ILE A 62 4.30 -6.35 -4.47
C ILE A 62 4.74 -7.38 -3.45
N PHE A 63 3.77 -7.99 -2.77
CA PHE A 63 4.01 -9.06 -1.83
C PHE A 63 3.64 -10.43 -2.43
N MET A 64 4.62 -11.30 -2.41
CA MET A 64 4.57 -12.72 -2.70
C MET A 64 4.77 -13.48 -1.39
N ARG A 65 4.49 -14.79 -1.36
CA ARG A 65 4.73 -15.61 -0.17
C ARG A 65 6.17 -15.51 0.36
N ASP A 66 7.14 -15.35 -0.54
CA ASP A 66 8.57 -15.38 -0.24
C ASP A 66 9.14 -14.05 0.27
N ASN A 67 8.41 -12.95 0.16
CA ASN A 67 8.87 -11.61 0.55
C ASN A 67 7.93 -10.91 1.55
N LEU A 68 7.00 -11.66 2.14
CA LEU A 68 6.16 -11.15 3.22
C LEU A 68 7.05 -10.65 4.37
N PRO A 69 6.79 -9.44 4.91
CA PRO A 69 7.56 -8.90 6.02
C PRO A 69 7.29 -9.63 7.35
#